data_AF-A0AA88HI49-F1
#
_entry.id   AF-A0AA88HI49-F1
#
_cell.length_a   1.000
_cell.length_b   1.000
_cell.length_c   1.000
_cell.angle_alpha   90.00
_cell.angle_beta   90.00
_cell.angle_gamma   90.00
#
_symmetry.space_group_name_H-M   'P 1'
#
loop_
_entity.id
_entity.type
_entity.pdbx_description
1 polymer ?
#
loop_
_entity_poly.entity_id
_entity_poly.type
_entity_poly.pdbx_seq_one_letter_code
_entity_poly.pdbx_strand_id
1 'polypeptide(L)'
;MLPDMHVFACSDDHYSVIDQPTIDESEEKDYYHLLNLQADESVYHDLCTFKAPIFPVQPVEKRDYSIRELVETEKNFIEALNLVKRYFVRPLSTMLSEDDKKTIFFGIKEIAEIHIGFHSDLCQACSLGAAIRISDIFLQWKEKFLIYGEYCSNLPKAHSRLDEACLRNEMFSNELTVRVIETEAKNIGRDGFAGALIETVNVTMRL
;
A
#
# COMPACT_ATOMS: atom_id res chain seq x y z
N MET A 1 -17.12 -3.84 -65.53
CA MET A 1 -16.90 -5.30 -65.73
C MET A 1 -17.54 -6.02 -64.56
N LEU A 2 -18.26 -7.09 -64.84
CA LEU A 2 -18.70 -8.15 -63.92
C LEU A 2 -18.19 -9.49 -64.52
N PRO A 3 -18.22 -10.62 -63.79
CA PRO A 3 -18.37 -10.79 -62.34
C PRO A 3 -16.95 -11.06 -61.73
N ASP A 4 -16.63 -11.90 -60.74
CA ASP A 4 -17.36 -12.78 -59.80
C ASP A 4 -16.45 -13.07 -58.57
N MET A 5 -17.02 -13.58 -57.46
CA MET A 5 -16.77 -14.96 -57.00
C MET A 5 -17.49 -15.23 -55.65
N HIS A 6 -18.50 -16.08 -55.72
CA HIS A 6 -19.10 -16.90 -54.64
C HIS A 6 -19.67 -16.25 -53.37
N VAL A 7 -21.01 -16.25 -53.38
CA VAL A 7 -21.90 -16.39 -52.22
C VAL A 7 -21.54 -17.63 -51.39
N PHE A 8 -21.54 -17.48 -50.06
CA PHE A 8 -22.14 -18.46 -49.16
C PHE A 8 -23.02 -17.71 -48.15
N ALA A 9 -24.28 -18.09 -48.02
CA ALA A 9 -25.25 -17.44 -47.14
C ALA A 9 -25.49 -18.28 -45.89
N CYS A 10 -25.65 -17.63 -44.74
CA CYS A 10 -26.68 -18.00 -43.77
C CYS A 10 -27.03 -16.80 -42.88
N SER A 11 -28.29 -16.72 -42.47
CA SER A 11 -28.88 -15.63 -41.69
C SER A 11 -28.66 -15.83 -40.18
N ASP A 12 -28.73 -14.75 -39.40
CA ASP A 12 -29.86 -14.51 -38.46
C ASP A 12 -29.64 -13.27 -37.57
N ASP A 13 -30.74 -12.61 -37.22
CA ASP A 13 -30.78 -11.34 -36.47
C ASP A 13 -30.65 -11.52 -34.96
N HIS A 14 -29.58 -11.01 -34.33
CA HIS A 14 -29.66 -10.43 -32.97
C HIS A 14 -28.42 -9.59 -32.61
N TYR A 15 -28.48 -8.29 -32.89
CA TYR A 15 -27.83 -7.28 -32.03
C TYR A 15 -28.94 -6.47 -31.37
N SER A 16 -29.31 -6.86 -30.15
CA SER A 16 -30.16 -6.03 -29.30
C SER A 16 -29.43 -4.73 -28.99
N VAL A 17 -30.14 -3.61 -29.14
CA VAL A 17 -29.71 -2.32 -28.59
C VAL A 17 -29.59 -2.52 -27.08
N ILE A 18 -28.36 -2.45 -26.57
CA ILE A 18 -28.13 -2.35 -25.13
C ILE A 18 -28.43 -0.89 -24.79
N ASP A 19 -29.55 -0.63 -24.12
CA ASP A 19 -29.79 0.66 -23.47
C ASP A 19 -28.59 0.96 -22.56
N GLN A 20 -27.87 2.04 -22.85
CA GLN A 20 -26.86 2.55 -21.94
C GLN A 20 -27.59 3.16 -20.74
N PRO A 21 -27.44 2.63 -19.51
CA PRO A 21 -27.96 3.32 -18.35
C PRO A 21 -27.18 4.63 -18.19
N THR A 22 -27.89 5.75 -18.21
CA THR A 22 -27.33 7.03 -17.76
C THR A 22 -27.13 6.94 -16.25
N ILE A 23 -25.91 6.57 -15.84
CA ILE A 23 -25.49 6.60 -14.44
C ILE A 23 -25.48 8.08 -14.01
N ASP A 24 -26.08 8.38 -12.86
CA ASP A 24 -26.04 9.72 -12.27
C ASP A 24 -24.59 10.04 -11.85
N GLU A 25 -24.10 11.26 -12.12
CA GLU A 25 -22.74 11.69 -11.76
C GLU A 25 -22.49 11.58 -10.24
N SER A 26 -23.56 11.56 -9.45
CA SER A 26 -23.53 11.23 -8.01
C SER A 26 -23.13 9.77 -7.75
N GLU A 27 -23.76 8.82 -8.44
CA GLU A 27 -23.61 7.38 -8.20
C GLU A 27 -22.28 6.83 -8.76
N GLU A 28 -21.78 7.39 -9.86
CA GLU A 28 -20.47 7.05 -10.41
C GLU A 28 -19.34 7.35 -9.41
N LYS A 29 -19.46 8.48 -8.69
CA LYS A 29 -18.46 8.90 -7.70
C LYS A 29 -18.45 8.00 -6.46
N ASP A 30 -19.64 7.57 -6.01
CA ASP A 30 -19.78 6.61 -4.93
C ASP A 30 -19.28 5.22 -5.33
N TYR A 31 -19.47 4.82 -6.59
CA TYR A 31 -18.90 3.58 -7.15
C TYR A 31 -17.36 3.59 -7.14
N TYR A 32 -16.72 4.67 -7.60
CA TYR A 32 -15.26 4.82 -7.50
C TYR A 32 -14.76 4.92 -6.05
N HIS A 33 -15.53 5.51 -5.14
CA HIS A 33 -15.19 5.52 -3.72
C HIS A 33 -15.26 4.11 -3.10
N LEU A 34 -16.30 3.34 -3.44
CA LEU A 34 -16.46 1.94 -3.01
C LEU A 34 -15.39 1.03 -3.61
N LEU A 35 -15.01 1.22 -4.88
CA LEU A 35 -13.88 0.52 -5.50
C LEU A 35 -12.56 0.83 -4.78
N ASN A 36 -12.31 2.08 -4.43
CA ASN A 36 -11.11 2.47 -3.67
C ASN A 36 -11.14 1.88 -2.26
N LEU A 37 -12.29 1.90 -1.57
CA LEU A 37 -12.46 1.25 -0.27
C LEU A 37 -12.30 -0.28 -0.34
N GLN A 38 -12.78 -0.93 -1.39
CA GLN A 38 -12.57 -2.37 -1.61
C GLN A 38 -11.12 -2.68 -2.00
N ALA A 39 -10.43 -1.78 -2.71
CA ALA A 39 -9.00 -1.90 -2.98
C ALA A 39 -8.21 -1.77 -1.66
N ASP A 40 -8.47 -0.74 -0.87
CA ASP A 40 -7.86 -0.51 0.45
C ASP A 40 -8.16 -1.64 1.45
N GLU A 41 -9.39 -2.16 1.48
CA GLU A 41 -9.74 -3.35 2.28
C GLU A 41 -9.10 -4.63 1.73
N SER A 42 -8.97 -4.81 0.41
CA SER A 42 -8.28 -5.98 -0.17
C SER A 42 -6.80 -5.97 0.17
N VAL A 43 -6.16 -4.80 0.10
CA VAL A 43 -4.82 -4.57 0.62
C VAL A 43 -4.80 -4.96 2.08
N TYR A 44 -5.64 -4.36 2.95
CA TYR A 44 -5.66 -4.66 4.39
C TYR A 44 -5.97 -6.14 4.73
N HIS A 45 -6.77 -6.82 3.93
CA HIS A 45 -7.07 -8.23 4.09
C HIS A 45 -5.85 -9.10 3.76
N ASP A 46 -5.14 -8.78 2.68
CA ASP A 46 -3.86 -9.40 2.32
C ASP A 46 -2.71 -8.98 3.28
N LEU A 47 -2.83 -7.83 3.99
CA LEU A 47 -1.90 -7.43 5.06
C LEU A 47 -1.96 -8.36 6.29
N CYS A 48 -3.14 -8.91 6.61
CA CYS A 48 -3.39 -9.57 7.89
C CYS A 48 -3.70 -11.08 7.81
N THR A 49 -4.01 -11.62 6.62
CA THR A 49 -4.54 -13.00 6.52
C THR A 49 -3.48 -14.10 6.63
N PHE A 50 -3.19 -14.53 7.86
CA PHE A 50 -2.64 -15.87 8.11
C PHE A 50 -3.77 -16.90 8.24
N LYS A 51 -3.69 -18.02 7.49
CA LYS A 51 -4.60 -19.16 7.67
C LYS A 51 -4.34 -19.88 9.00
N ALA A 52 -4.96 -19.40 10.08
CA ALA A 52 -4.96 -20.09 11.36
C ALA A 52 -5.78 -21.41 11.28
N PRO A 53 -5.31 -22.51 11.90
CA PRO A 53 -6.08 -23.75 11.96
C PRO A 53 -7.31 -23.58 12.86
N ILE A 54 -8.47 -24.05 12.39
CA ILE A 54 -9.75 -23.91 13.08
C ILE A 54 -9.79 -24.84 14.30
N PHE A 55 -9.71 -24.27 15.50
CA PHE A 55 -10.00 -24.94 16.77
C PHE A 55 -11.14 -24.21 17.50
N PRO A 56 -11.89 -24.88 18.40
CA PRO A 56 -12.91 -24.22 19.22
C PRO A 56 -12.26 -23.44 20.37
N VAL A 57 -12.09 -22.13 20.19
CA VAL A 57 -11.30 -21.24 21.06
C VAL A 57 -12.13 -20.59 22.19
N GLN A 58 -11.61 -20.61 23.43
CA GLN A 58 -12.21 -19.97 24.61
C GLN A 58 -12.08 -18.42 24.55
N PRO A 59 -12.92 -17.63 25.25
CA PRO A 59 -12.93 -16.16 25.12
C PRO A 59 -11.60 -15.46 25.46
N VAL A 60 -10.82 -16.00 26.40
CA VAL A 60 -9.52 -15.45 26.81
C VAL A 60 -8.50 -15.60 25.68
N GLU A 61 -8.44 -16.78 25.06
CA GLU A 61 -7.51 -17.10 23.98
C GLU A 61 -7.73 -16.24 22.74
N LYS A 62 -8.97 -15.81 22.45
CA LYS A 62 -9.26 -14.86 21.35
C LYS A 62 -8.64 -13.49 21.59
N ARG A 63 -8.75 -12.94 22.80
CA ARG A 63 -8.13 -11.66 23.16
C ARG A 63 -6.60 -11.75 23.03
N ASP A 64 -6.02 -12.81 23.60
CA ASP A 64 -4.56 -12.99 23.59
C ASP A 64 -4.03 -13.35 22.19
N TYR A 65 -4.87 -13.88 21.30
CA TYR A 65 -4.57 -14.01 19.87
C TYR A 65 -4.50 -12.63 19.20
N SER A 66 -5.57 -11.82 19.25
CA SER A 66 -5.59 -10.50 18.62
C SER A 66 -4.50 -9.54 19.13
N ILE A 67 -4.10 -9.68 20.40
CA ILE A 67 -2.97 -8.91 20.96
C ILE A 67 -1.64 -9.33 20.33
N ARG A 68 -1.38 -10.63 20.16
CA ARG A 68 -0.17 -11.14 19.50
C ARG A 68 -0.15 -10.79 18.01
N GLU A 69 -1.30 -10.89 17.36
CA GLU A 69 -1.51 -10.50 15.97
C GLU A 69 -1.18 -9.02 15.73
N LEU A 70 -1.67 -8.12 16.60
CA LEU A 70 -1.33 -6.69 16.58
C LEU A 70 0.19 -6.45 16.70
N VAL A 71 0.88 -7.12 17.63
CA VAL A 71 2.33 -6.96 17.82
C VAL A 71 3.11 -7.47 16.61
N GLU A 72 2.76 -8.63 16.06
CA GLU A 72 3.49 -9.22 14.92
C GLU A 72 3.22 -8.45 13.61
N THR A 73 1.99 -7.99 13.38
CA THR A 73 1.67 -7.15 12.20
C THR A 73 2.37 -5.80 12.26
N GLU A 74 2.42 -5.17 13.44
CA GLU A 74 3.19 -3.93 13.68
C GLU A 74 4.70 -4.14 13.46
N LYS A 75 5.26 -5.27 13.92
CA LYS A 75 6.66 -5.64 13.64
C LYS A 75 6.93 -5.76 12.12
N ASN A 76 6.06 -6.46 11.41
CA ASN A 76 6.18 -6.65 9.96
C ASN A 76 6.07 -5.32 9.19
N PHE A 77 5.22 -4.40 9.67
CA PHE A 77 5.11 -3.03 9.17
C PHE A 77 6.42 -2.24 9.35
N ILE A 78 7.09 -2.34 10.52
CA ILE A 78 8.39 -1.70 10.77
C ILE A 78 9.48 -2.29 9.86
N GLU A 79 9.48 -3.61 9.65
CA GLU A 79 10.40 -4.27 8.72
C GLU A 79 10.20 -3.76 7.29
N ALA A 80 8.95 -3.60 6.84
CA ALA A 80 8.59 -3.00 5.55
C ALA A 80 9.12 -1.57 5.39
N LEU A 81 8.92 -0.68 6.36
CA LEU A 81 9.48 0.68 6.32
C LEU A 81 11.01 0.70 6.26
N ASN A 82 11.68 -0.24 6.95
CA ASN A 82 13.13 -0.36 6.88
C ASN A 82 13.61 -0.89 5.53
N LEU A 83 12.83 -1.73 4.84
CA LEU A 83 13.08 -2.15 3.46
C LEU A 83 12.94 -0.95 2.50
N VAL A 84 11.88 -0.14 2.62
CA VAL A 84 11.72 1.11 1.85
C VAL A 84 12.93 2.04 2.06
N LYS A 85 13.34 2.26 3.31
CA LYS A 85 14.52 3.08 3.64
C LYS A 85 15.83 2.53 3.06
N ARG A 86 15.99 1.20 3.03
CA ARG A 86 17.19 0.51 2.54
C ARG A 86 17.31 0.53 1.02
N TYR A 87 16.22 0.22 0.31
CA TYR A 87 16.23 0.00 -1.14
C TYR A 87 15.90 1.24 -1.95
N PHE A 88 15.15 2.20 -1.40
CA PHE A 88 14.78 3.44 -2.10
C PHE A 88 15.46 4.65 -1.45
N VAL A 89 15.10 5.00 -0.21
CA VAL A 89 15.54 6.27 0.41
C VAL A 89 17.06 6.42 0.39
N ARG A 90 17.81 5.42 0.89
CA ARG A 90 19.28 5.49 0.99
C ARG A 90 20.01 5.62 -0.36
N PRO A 91 19.81 4.74 -1.37
CA PRO A 91 20.52 4.88 -2.64
C PRO A 91 20.07 6.12 -3.43
N LEU A 92 18.76 6.35 -3.54
CA LEU A 92 18.20 7.43 -4.36
C LEU A 92 18.51 8.82 -3.79
N SER A 93 18.62 8.96 -2.46
CA SER A 93 19.01 10.22 -1.81
C SER A 93 20.41 10.74 -2.20
N THR A 94 21.26 9.92 -2.82
CA THR A 94 22.57 10.39 -3.33
C THR A 94 22.48 11.10 -4.68
N MET A 95 21.37 10.90 -5.41
CA MET A 95 21.16 11.34 -6.80
C MET A 95 20.15 12.48 -6.93
N LEU A 96 19.51 12.85 -5.83
CA LEU A 96 18.46 13.88 -5.72
C LEU A 96 18.99 15.17 -5.08
N SER A 97 18.31 16.30 -5.31
CA SER A 97 18.54 17.51 -4.51
C SER A 97 17.93 17.39 -3.12
N GLU A 98 18.35 18.22 -2.16
CA GLU A 98 17.76 18.23 -0.81
C GLU A 98 16.25 18.55 -0.80
N ASP A 99 15.78 19.32 -1.78
CA ASP A 99 14.37 19.69 -1.93
C ASP A 99 13.55 18.54 -2.54
N ASP A 100 14.11 17.84 -3.53
CA ASP A 100 13.54 16.59 -4.07
C ASP A 100 13.41 15.54 -2.95
N LYS A 101 14.48 15.30 -2.17
CA LYS A 101 14.49 14.32 -1.06
C LYS A 101 13.40 14.58 -0.04
N LYS A 102 13.27 15.85 0.40
CA LYS A 102 12.26 16.26 1.38
C LYS A 102 10.84 16.09 0.87
N THR A 103 10.61 16.27 -0.43
CA THR A 103 9.29 16.13 -1.04
C THR A 103 8.94 14.67 -1.32
N ILE A 104 9.86 13.90 -1.90
CA ILE A 104 9.67 12.50 -2.31
C ILE A 104 9.64 11.54 -1.11
N PHE A 105 10.53 11.74 -0.13
CA PHE A 105 10.64 10.87 1.06
C PHE A 105 10.09 11.52 2.34
N PHE A 106 9.14 12.45 2.20
CA PHE A 106 8.48 13.11 3.31
C PHE A 106 7.91 12.09 4.31
N GLY A 107 8.00 12.36 5.62
CA GLY A 107 7.41 11.55 6.68
C GLY A 107 8.02 10.15 6.92
N ILE A 108 8.59 9.47 5.91
CA ILE A 108 9.05 8.06 5.98
C ILE A 108 9.95 7.78 7.19
N LYS A 109 10.88 8.69 7.52
CA LYS A 109 11.76 8.53 8.68
C LYS A 109 10.99 8.63 9.99
N GLU A 110 10.15 9.64 10.13
CA GLU A 110 9.43 9.96 11.36
C GLU A 110 8.32 8.96 11.64
N ILE A 111 7.57 8.53 10.62
CA ILE A 111 6.63 7.41 10.69
C ILE A 111 7.35 6.15 11.19
N ALA A 112 8.52 5.80 10.64
CA ALA A 112 9.28 4.65 11.12
C ALA A 112 9.70 4.78 12.59
N GLU A 113 10.08 5.98 13.05
CA GLU A 113 10.44 6.24 14.45
C GLU A 113 9.21 6.16 15.38
N ILE A 114 8.03 6.61 14.92
CA ILE A 114 6.76 6.50 15.63
C ILE A 114 6.36 5.03 15.82
N HIS A 115 6.35 4.24 14.75
CA HIS A 115 5.99 2.82 14.80
C HIS A 115 6.96 2.00 15.64
N ILE A 116 8.28 2.23 15.52
CA ILE A 116 9.29 1.57 16.39
C ILE A 116 9.01 1.82 17.88
N GLY A 117 8.65 3.05 18.25
CA GLY A 117 8.31 3.38 19.63
C GLY A 117 6.97 2.79 20.08
N PHE A 118 5.94 2.84 19.24
CA PHE A 118 4.63 2.25 19.50
C PHE A 118 4.73 0.72 19.70
N HIS A 119 5.45 0.01 18.83
CA HIS A 119 5.75 -1.41 18.97
C HIS A 119 6.49 -1.74 20.28
N SER A 120 7.48 -0.92 20.66
CA SER A 120 8.20 -1.09 21.92
C SER A 120 7.25 -1.05 23.13
N ASP A 121 6.36 -0.06 23.17
CA ASP A 121 5.37 0.10 24.24
C ASP A 121 4.30 -1.02 24.22
N LEU A 122 3.90 -1.50 23.03
CA LEU A 122 3.04 -2.68 22.90
C LEU A 122 3.70 -3.94 23.47
N CYS A 123 4.96 -4.21 23.15
CA CYS A 123 5.73 -5.34 23.72
C CYS A 123 5.82 -5.25 25.24
N GLN A 124 6.00 -4.05 25.79
CA GLN A 124 6.01 -3.84 27.24
C GLN A 124 4.63 -4.13 27.86
N ALA A 125 3.53 -3.67 27.23
CA ALA A 125 2.17 -3.95 27.69
C ALA A 125 1.78 -5.45 27.58
N CYS A 126 2.41 -6.20 26.67
CA CYS A 126 2.21 -7.64 26.51
C CYS A 126 3.10 -8.51 27.41
N SER A 127 4.02 -7.91 28.18
CA SER A 127 4.95 -8.64 29.04
C SER A 127 4.25 -9.24 30.28
N LEU A 128 4.69 -10.41 30.72
CA LEU A 128 4.09 -11.11 31.88
C LEU A 128 4.13 -10.22 33.14
N GLY A 129 2.96 -9.95 33.72
CA GLY A 129 2.82 -9.11 34.90
C GLY A 129 2.75 -7.59 34.61
N ALA A 130 2.68 -7.17 33.35
CA ALA A 130 2.47 -5.77 33.00
C ALA A 130 1.11 -5.26 33.52
N ALA A 131 1.12 -4.11 34.22
CA ALA A 131 -0.09 -3.40 34.64
C ALA A 131 -0.62 -2.42 33.57
N ILE A 132 0.10 -2.27 32.46
CA ILE A 132 -0.20 -1.32 31.39
C ILE A 132 -1.29 -1.91 30.49
N ARG A 133 -2.37 -1.15 30.24
CA ARG A 133 -3.41 -1.57 29.30
C ARG A 133 -3.03 -1.10 27.90
N ILE A 134 -3.24 -1.95 26.90
CA ILE A 134 -3.00 -1.62 25.49
C ILE A 134 -3.78 -0.36 25.06
N SER A 135 -4.99 -0.15 25.60
CA SER A 135 -5.77 1.09 25.38
C SER A 135 -5.00 2.37 25.73
N ASP A 136 -4.17 2.32 26.76
CA ASP A 136 -3.43 3.48 27.27
C ASP A 136 -2.24 3.79 26.34
N ILE A 137 -1.65 2.76 25.71
CA ILE A 137 -0.65 2.91 24.64
C ILE A 137 -1.27 3.62 23.44
N PHE A 138 -2.42 3.16 22.93
CA PHE A 138 -3.10 3.84 21.82
C PHE A 138 -3.41 5.31 22.12
N LEU A 139 -3.90 5.61 23.33
CA LEU A 139 -4.17 6.99 23.75
C LEU A 139 -2.89 7.86 23.86
N GLN A 140 -1.76 7.28 24.27
CA GLN A 140 -0.46 7.95 24.34
C GLN A 140 0.13 8.24 22.96
N TRP A 141 -0.09 7.36 21.97
CA TRP A 141 0.53 7.47 20.64
C TRP A 141 -0.35 8.18 19.59
N LYS A 142 -1.66 8.31 19.80
CA LYS A 142 -2.62 8.93 18.85
C LYS A 142 -2.17 10.28 18.26
N GLU A 143 -1.53 11.14 19.07
CA GLU A 143 -1.13 12.50 18.65
C GLU A 143 0.12 12.49 17.78
N LYS A 144 1.00 11.50 17.96
CA LYS A 144 2.18 11.31 17.11
C LYS A 144 1.77 10.77 15.73
N PHE A 145 0.75 9.92 15.67
CA PHE A 145 0.17 9.44 14.42
C PHE A 145 -0.49 10.54 13.55
N LEU A 146 -0.67 11.77 14.05
CA LEU A 146 -1.22 12.87 13.25
C LEU A 146 -0.35 13.25 12.03
N ILE A 147 0.93 12.86 12.00
CA ILE A 147 1.80 13.00 10.81
C ILE A 147 1.19 12.38 9.55
N TYR A 148 0.36 11.34 9.68
CA TYR A 148 -0.32 10.72 8.55
C TYR A 148 -1.20 11.69 7.76
N GLY A 149 -1.76 12.72 8.40
CA GLY A 149 -2.51 13.77 7.71
C GLY A 149 -1.64 14.55 6.71
N GLU A 150 -0.46 15.01 7.15
CA GLU A 150 0.46 15.73 6.27
C GLU A 150 1.12 14.78 5.25
N TYR A 151 1.52 13.58 5.67
CA TYR A 151 2.09 12.56 4.79
C TYR A 151 1.18 12.22 3.62
N CYS A 152 -0.09 11.85 3.88
CA CYS A 152 -1.05 11.53 2.83
C CYS A 152 -1.35 12.75 1.94
N SER A 153 -1.41 13.96 2.51
CA SER A 153 -1.60 15.19 1.72
C SER A 153 -0.42 15.52 0.78
N ASN A 154 0.79 15.07 1.14
CA ASN A 154 1.99 15.26 0.32
C ASN A 154 2.17 14.19 -0.77
N LEU A 155 1.50 13.03 -0.69
CA LEU A 155 1.68 11.93 -1.65
C LEU A 155 1.56 12.37 -3.13
N PRO A 156 0.52 13.11 -3.58
CA PRO A 156 0.43 13.52 -4.99
C PRO A 156 1.62 14.39 -5.44
N LYS A 157 2.11 15.26 -4.55
CA LYS A 157 3.28 16.11 -4.78
C LYS A 157 4.58 15.31 -4.81
N ALA A 158 4.70 14.29 -3.95
CA ALA A 158 5.82 13.36 -3.94
C ALA A 158 5.92 12.59 -5.27
N HIS A 159 4.79 12.10 -5.80
CA HIS A 159 4.72 11.43 -7.09
C HIS A 159 5.14 12.36 -8.24
N SER A 160 4.49 13.52 -8.41
CA SER A 160 4.87 14.44 -9.50
C SER A 160 6.34 14.86 -9.44
N ARG A 161 6.90 15.02 -8.23
CA ARG A 161 8.33 15.36 -8.10
C ARG A 161 9.26 14.18 -8.40
N LEU A 162 8.83 12.94 -8.15
CA LEU A 162 9.55 11.74 -8.54
C LEU A 162 9.62 11.63 -10.07
N ASP A 163 8.51 11.88 -10.76
CA ASP A 163 8.44 11.85 -12.23
C ASP A 163 9.32 12.94 -12.85
N GLU A 164 9.25 14.17 -12.34
CA GLU A 164 10.15 15.26 -12.72
C GLU A 164 11.64 14.90 -12.52
N ALA A 165 11.97 14.15 -11.47
CA ALA A 165 13.34 13.70 -11.21
C ALA A 165 13.80 12.61 -12.18
N CYS A 166 12.91 11.68 -12.56
CA CYS A 166 13.15 10.67 -13.61
C CYS A 166 13.39 11.32 -14.98
N LEU A 167 12.51 12.25 -15.39
CA LEU A 167 12.64 12.98 -16.66
C LEU A 167 13.90 13.86 -16.71
N ARG A 168 14.33 14.41 -15.57
CA ARG A 168 15.51 15.27 -15.44
C ARG A 168 16.83 14.50 -15.39
N ASN A 169 16.82 13.23 -14.99
CA ASN A 169 18.04 12.46 -14.75
C ASN A 169 17.85 10.98 -15.11
N GLU A 170 18.28 10.60 -16.32
CA GLU A 170 18.23 9.23 -16.83
C GLU A 170 18.95 8.22 -15.92
N MET A 171 20.07 8.60 -15.29
CA MET A 171 20.77 7.74 -14.33
C MET A 171 19.92 7.46 -13.09
N PHE A 172 19.15 8.45 -12.61
CA PHE A 172 18.22 8.28 -11.50
C PHE A 172 17.04 7.36 -11.90
N SER A 173 16.47 7.58 -13.08
CA SER A 173 15.40 6.73 -13.64
C SER A 173 15.85 5.26 -13.76
N ASN A 174 17.07 5.03 -14.26
CA ASN A 174 17.65 3.71 -14.38
C ASN A 174 17.91 3.06 -13.01
N GLU A 175 18.48 3.78 -12.05
CA GLU A 175 18.73 3.28 -10.69
C GLU A 175 17.42 2.93 -9.96
N LEU A 176 16.39 3.78 -10.08
CA LEU A 176 15.05 3.54 -9.54
C LEU A 176 14.43 2.28 -10.16
N THR A 177 14.51 2.12 -11.48
CA THR A 177 14.05 0.92 -12.19
C THR A 177 14.76 -0.34 -11.70
N VAL A 178 16.09 -0.28 -11.51
CA VAL A 178 16.86 -1.42 -10.96
C VAL A 178 16.42 -1.75 -9.54
N ARG A 179 16.14 -0.76 -8.69
CA ARG A 179 15.66 -1.01 -7.31
C ARG A 179 14.27 -1.64 -7.28
N VAL A 180 13.36 -1.20 -8.14
CA VAL A 180 12.02 -1.82 -8.31
C VAL A 180 12.17 -3.31 -8.66
N ILE A 181 12.92 -3.61 -9.72
CA ILE A 181 13.17 -5.00 -10.16
C ILE A 181 13.86 -5.83 -9.06
N GLU A 182 14.81 -5.23 -8.33
CA GLU A 182 15.51 -5.91 -7.23
C GLU A 182 14.57 -6.26 -6.07
N THR A 183 13.58 -5.41 -5.75
CA THR A 183 12.56 -5.71 -4.75
C THR A 183 11.57 -6.80 -5.21
N GLU A 184 11.09 -6.72 -6.46
CA GLU A 184 10.22 -7.74 -7.07
C GLU A 184 10.90 -9.12 -7.09
N ALA A 185 12.14 -9.20 -7.59
CA ALA A 185 12.89 -10.44 -7.75
C ALA A 185 13.23 -11.15 -6.42
N LYS A 186 13.28 -10.40 -5.31
CA LYS A 186 13.52 -10.95 -3.97
C LYS A 186 12.23 -11.37 -3.26
N ASN A 187 11.06 -11.26 -3.92
CA ASN A 187 9.74 -11.31 -3.29
C ASN A 187 9.64 -10.38 -2.06
N ILE A 188 10.38 -9.26 -2.03
CA ILE A 188 10.35 -8.34 -0.90
C ILE A 188 8.98 -7.67 -0.89
N GLY A 189 8.17 -8.07 0.09
CA GLY A 189 6.79 -7.63 0.21
C GLY A 189 5.76 -8.45 -0.55
N ARG A 190 6.14 -9.50 -1.29
CA ARG A 190 5.12 -10.29 -2.01
C ARG A 190 4.13 -11.01 -1.09
N ASP A 191 4.51 -11.14 0.19
CA ASP A 191 3.63 -11.43 1.31
C ASP A 191 3.65 -10.21 2.28
N GLY A 192 2.52 -9.51 2.43
CA GLY A 192 2.33 -8.45 3.45
C GLY A 192 2.72 -7.00 3.09
N PHE A 193 2.80 -6.13 4.11
CA PHE A 193 2.76 -4.66 3.99
C PHE A 193 3.84 -4.00 3.11
N ALA A 194 5.02 -4.59 2.98
CA ALA A 194 6.04 -4.10 2.05
C ALA A 194 5.58 -4.20 0.58
N GLY A 195 4.72 -5.17 0.26
CA GLY A 195 4.17 -5.38 -1.08
C GLY A 195 3.27 -4.24 -1.46
N ALA A 196 2.21 -4.02 -0.68
CA ALA A 196 1.26 -2.94 -0.93
C ALA A 196 1.93 -1.56 -1.06
N LEU A 197 2.98 -1.26 -0.28
CA LEU A 197 3.74 -0.02 -0.43
C LEU A 197 4.59 0.04 -1.71
N ILE A 198 5.30 -1.04 -2.05
CA ILE A 198 6.11 -1.11 -3.28
C ILE A 198 5.21 -1.19 -4.52
N GLU A 199 4.05 -1.84 -4.42
CA GLU A 199 3.01 -1.93 -5.44
C GLU A 199 2.30 -0.59 -5.62
N THR A 200 2.01 0.17 -4.54
CA THR A 200 1.53 1.56 -4.64
C THR A 200 2.55 2.41 -5.40
N VAL A 201 3.84 2.31 -5.07
CA VAL A 201 4.91 3.00 -5.83
C VAL A 201 4.97 2.52 -7.28
N ASN A 202 4.92 1.21 -7.55
CA ASN A 202 5.03 0.64 -8.89
C ASN A 202 3.80 0.91 -9.78
N VAL A 203 2.59 0.94 -9.20
CA VAL A 203 1.33 1.24 -9.87
C VAL A 203 1.28 2.73 -10.23
N THR A 204 1.70 3.62 -9.32
CA THR A 204 1.81 5.05 -9.66
C THR A 204 2.94 5.34 -10.67
N MET A 205 3.92 4.44 -10.81
CA MET A 205 4.98 4.53 -11.83
C MET A 205 4.69 3.74 -13.13
N ARG A 206 3.45 3.26 -13.35
CA ARG A 206 3.06 2.50 -14.56
C ARG A 206 1.79 2.99 -15.26
N LEU A 207 1.39 4.25 -15.07
CA LEU A 207 0.35 4.93 -15.83
C LEU A 207 0.90 6.20 -16.51
#